data_AF-A0A1M7QU30-F1
#
_entry.id   AF-A0A1M7QU30-F1
#
_cell.length_a   1.000
_cell.length_b   1.000
_cell.length_c   1.000
_cell.angle_alpha   90.00
_cell.angle_beta   90.00
_cell.angle_gamma   90.00
#
_symmetry.space_group_name_H-M   'P 1'
#
loop_
_entity.id
_entity.type
_entity.pdbx_description
1 polymer ?
#
loop_
_entity_poly.entity_id
_entity_poly.type
_entity_poly.pdbx_seq_one_letter_code
_entity_poly.pdbx_strand_id
1 'polypeptide(L)'
;MDRTLDPAVLATALGEHRPGGVLPSAQELLASITQLEIAAFGRDQEIPDNVLATAWLLHGLAAVEPEAPGFDPVRTRQALAVSAHVMDLALADERHTDTERLRIAFAAQAGYRRCEQEPNATAVYRQVKNLVDFASSLPAHLDTLALEAGVVFLAFDRPDLNRALAAWRRQFADLRELMDGDPLAGTMYGPAAAVVEAVHLLRLFLSFGDPDRLQDAQDLLGSVLDGRAGRSDPPARWVAAHLLGLSAQGNVVNSRGAEGSLQRPCWRRMFPPVRGRMRRTVGVRRSPRRRGRPLRLRPPGPADRPPPRRAGPARGPGSPG
;
A
#
# COMPACT_ATOMS: atom_id res chain seq x y z
N MET A 1 20.72 -4.99 4.80
CA MET A 1 20.45 -5.77 6.02
C MET A 1 21.61 -5.66 7.00
N ASP A 2 22.87 -5.95 6.61
CA ASP A 2 24.05 -5.83 7.51
C ASP A 2 24.19 -4.53 8.29
N ARG A 3 23.67 -3.40 7.77
CA ARG A 3 23.71 -2.11 8.47
C ARG A 3 22.58 -1.90 9.50
N THR A 4 21.44 -2.58 9.38
CA THR A 4 20.29 -2.37 10.28
C THR A 4 20.49 -3.11 11.62
N LEU A 5 21.26 -4.20 11.60
CA LEU A 5 21.63 -4.98 12.78
C LEU A 5 22.95 -4.52 13.44
N ASP A 6 23.53 -3.41 12.96
CA ASP A 6 24.70 -2.81 13.60
C ASP A 6 24.30 -2.31 15.01
N PRO A 7 24.99 -2.76 16.08
CA PRO A 7 24.72 -2.29 17.44
C PRO A 7 24.71 -0.76 17.58
N ALA A 8 25.54 -0.05 16.81
CA ALA A 8 25.57 1.40 16.80
C ALA A 8 24.28 1.99 16.21
N VAL A 9 23.74 1.39 15.15
CA VAL A 9 22.46 1.80 14.53
C VAL A 9 21.29 1.56 15.48
N LEU A 10 21.27 0.41 16.16
CA LEU A 10 20.25 0.10 17.17
C LEU A 10 20.34 1.07 18.36
N ALA A 11 21.55 1.38 18.83
CA ALA A 11 21.76 2.34 19.91
C ALA A 11 21.31 3.74 19.51
N THR A 12 21.60 4.20 18.29
CA THR A 12 21.13 5.51 17.83
C THR A 12 19.60 5.54 17.69
N ALA A 13 18.98 4.49 17.14
CA ALA A 13 17.52 4.42 17.01
C ALA A 13 16.83 4.50 18.39
N LEU A 14 17.26 3.69 19.35
CA LEU A 14 16.68 3.62 20.70
C LEU A 14 17.02 4.84 21.55
N GLY A 15 18.19 5.45 21.34
CA GLY A 15 18.74 6.51 22.18
C GLY A 15 19.35 5.98 23.47
N GLU A 16 19.44 6.83 24.49
CA GLU A 16 20.04 6.46 25.78
C GLU A 16 19.21 5.40 26.51
N HIS A 17 19.82 4.23 26.74
CA HIS A 17 19.19 3.18 27.52
C HIS A 17 19.15 3.56 29.00
N ARG A 18 17.97 3.42 29.62
CA ARG A 18 17.76 3.61 31.05
C ARG A 18 17.41 2.28 31.71
N PRO A 19 18.21 1.79 32.68
CA PRO A 19 17.87 0.60 33.43
C PRO A 19 16.48 0.72 34.08
N GLY A 20 15.60 -0.26 33.87
CA GLY A 20 14.21 -0.23 34.31
C GLY A 20 13.25 0.57 33.40
N GLY A 21 13.73 1.04 32.24
CA GLY A 21 12.89 1.63 31.20
C GLY A 21 12.06 0.58 30.44
N VAL A 22 11.05 1.06 29.69
CA VAL A 22 10.14 0.20 28.92
C VAL A 22 10.82 -0.38 27.67
N LEU A 23 11.86 0.28 27.16
CA LEU A 23 12.57 -0.14 25.95
C LEU A 23 13.75 -1.06 26.25
N PRO A 24 13.99 -2.09 25.41
CA PRO A 24 15.19 -2.91 25.51
C PRO A 24 16.45 -2.07 25.22
N SER A 25 17.60 -2.54 25.69
CA SER A 25 18.89 -2.07 25.23
C SER A 25 19.15 -2.51 23.78
N ALA A 26 20.10 -1.86 23.11
CA ALA A 26 20.50 -2.21 21.75
C ALA A 26 20.97 -3.67 21.63
N GLN A 27 21.66 -4.20 22.66
CA GLN A 27 22.12 -5.59 22.69
C GLN A 27 20.98 -6.58 22.88
N GLU A 28 20.03 -6.29 23.76
CA GLU A 28 18.83 -7.14 23.96
C GLU A 28 17.97 -7.19 22.69
N LEU A 29 17.79 -6.04 22.03
CA LEU A 29 17.07 -5.97 20.76
C LEU A 29 17.80 -6.74 19.66
N LEU A 30 19.13 -6.57 19.53
CA LEU A 30 19.93 -7.31 18.56
C LEU A 30 19.84 -8.83 18.77
N ALA A 31 19.97 -9.29 20.02
CA ALA A 31 19.86 -10.70 20.36
C ALA A 31 18.48 -11.25 19.97
N SER A 32 17.42 -10.49 20.24
CA SER A 32 16.04 -10.88 19.90
C SER A 32 15.83 -10.94 18.39
N ILE A 33 16.30 -9.94 17.63
CA ILE A 33 16.20 -9.93 16.16
C ILE A 33 16.98 -11.10 15.57
N THR A 34 18.19 -11.37 16.08
CA THR A 34 19.01 -12.50 15.62
C THR A 34 18.29 -13.83 15.83
N GLN A 35 17.63 -14.02 16.99
CA GLN A 35 16.84 -15.23 17.25
C GLN A 35 15.66 -15.35 16.29
N LEU A 36 14.96 -14.25 15.99
CA LEU A 36 13.86 -14.21 15.02
C LEU A 36 14.34 -14.58 13.61
N GLU A 37 15.49 -14.05 13.18
CA GLU A 37 16.08 -14.39 11.87
C GLU A 37 16.47 -15.87 11.77
N ILE A 38 16.96 -16.47 12.86
CA ILE A 38 17.24 -17.91 12.91
C ILE A 38 15.92 -18.71 12.86
N ALA A 39 14.91 -18.29 13.63
CA ALA A 39 13.60 -18.95 13.69
C ALA A 39 12.84 -18.87 12.37
N ALA A 40 13.04 -17.81 11.57
CA ALA A 40 12.42 -17.65 10.25
C ALA A 40 12.74 -18.82 9.29
N PHE A 41 13.86 -19.52 9.47
CA PHE A 41 14.18 -20.73 8.70
C PHE A 41 13.32 -21.94 9.09
N GLY A 42 12.78 -21.96 10.31
CA GLY A 42 12.06 -23.08 10.91
C GLY A 42 10.54 -23.08 10.72
N ARG A 43 9.95 -22.00 10.17
CA ARG A 43 8.48 -21.76 10.02
C ARG A 43 7.65 -21.70 11.31
N ASP A 44 8.25 -21.92 12.47
CA ASP A 44 7.61 -21.76 13.77
C ASP A 44 8.21 -20.54 14.45
N GLN A 45 7.74 -19.36 14.04
CA GLN A 45 8.30 -18.08 14.48
C GLN A 45 7.25 -17.33 15.29
N GLU A 46 7.53 -17.20 16.58
CA GLU A 46 6.77 -16.35 17.48
C GLU A 46 7.53 -15.04 17.71
N ILE A 47 6.92 -13.89 17.43
CA ILE A 47 7.53 -12.61 17.77
C ILE A 47 7.25 -12.25 19.24
N PRO A 48 8.28 -11.96 20.05
CA PRO A 48 8.06 -11.46 21.41
C PRO A 48 7.34 -10.11 21.42
N ASP A 49 6.33 -9.96 22.28
CA ASP A 49 5.50 -8.74 22.37
C ASP A 49 6.32 -7.47 22.60
N ASN A 50 7.36 -7.54 23.43
CA ASN A 50 8.24 -6.41 23.71
C ASN A 50 9.02 -5.95 22.46
N VAL A 51 9.39 -6.88 21.58
CA VAL A 51 10.10 -6.59 20.33
C VAL A 51 9.16 -5.90 19.34
N LEU A 52 7.95 -6.44 19.16
CA LEU A 52 6.95 -5.83 18.29
C LEU A 52 6.48 -4.46 18.82
N ALA A 53 6.28 -4.32 20.14
CA ALA A 53 5.95 -3.04 20.77
C ALA A 53 7.06 -1.99 20.58
N THR A 54 8.32 -2.41 20.68
CA THR A 54 9.48 -1.55 20.38
C THR A 54 9.45 -1.06 18.93
N ALA A 55 9.15 -1.95 17.98
CA ALA A 55 9.02 -1.57 16.57
C ALA A 55 7.89 -0.57 16.33
N TRP A 56 6.72 -0.78 16.96
CA TRP A 56 5.61 0.17 16.87
C TRP A 56 5.96 1.54 17.45
N LEU A 57 6.66 1.59 18.59
CA LEU A 57 7.11 2.85 19.18
C LEU A 57 8.10 3.58 18.25
N LEU A 58 9.13 2.89 17.77
CA LEU A 58 10.12 3.47 16.86
C LEU A 58 9.47 3.99 15.57
N HIS A 59 8.53 3.23 15.00
CA HIS A 59 7.77 3.64 13.83
C HIS A 59 6.95 4.90 14.09
N GLY A 60 6.23 4.94 15.22
CA GLY A 60 5.42 6.09 15.62
C GLY A 60 6.24 7.36 15.82
N LEU A 61 7.32 7.28 16.62
CA LEU A 61 8.21 8.42 16.88
C LEU A 61 8.79 8.99 15.58
N ALA A 62 9.27 8.11 14.69
CA ALA A 62 9.82 8.53 13.40
C ALA A 62 8.77 8.96 12.36
N ALA A 63 7.49 8.61 12.56
CA ALA A 63 6.38 9.01 11.71
C ALA A 63 5.81 10.39 12.07
N VAL A 64 5.70 10.70 13.35
CA VAL A 64 4.96 11.87 13.84
C VAL A 64 5.83 13.13 13.99
N GLU A 65 7.12 13.00 14.38
CA GLU A 65 7.91 14.18 14.78
C GLU A 65 9.37 14.14 14.30
N PRO A 66 9.66 14.45 13.02
CA PRO A 66 11.03 14.63 12.57
C PRO A 66 11.74 15.85 13.21
N GLU A 67 11.02 16.70 13.94
CA GLU A 67 11.56 17.87 14.66
C GLU A 67 11.49 17.73 16.19
N ALA A 68 11.18 16.54 16.72
CA ALA A 68 11.26 16.29 18.16
C ALA A 68 12.69 16.57 18.65
N PRO A 69 12.88 17.32 19.75
CA PRO A 69 14.21 17.54 20.33
C PRO A 69 14.92 16.21 20.61
N GLY A 70 16.07 15.99 19.96
CA GLY A 70 16.85 14.75 20.08
C GLY A 70 16.52 13.66 19.04
N PHE A 71 15.67 13.94 18.05
CA PHE A 71 15.37 13.03 16.94
C PHE A 71 15.83 13.61 15.61
N ASP A 72 17.15 13.59 15.39
CA ASP A 72 17.73 14.10 14.15
C ASP A 72 17.35 13.23 12.92
N PRO A 73 17.62 13.71 11.68
CA PRO A 73 17.29 12.95 10.47
C PRO A 73 17.96 11.57 10.37
N VAL A 74 19.14 11.39 10.97
CA VAL A 74 19.88 10.11 10.97
C VAL A 74 19.15 9.13 11.88
N ARG A 75 18.84 9.56 13.11
CA ARG A 75 18.07 8.77 14.08
C ARG A 75 16.69 8.41 13.55
N THR A 76 16.02 9.34 12.86
CA THR A 76 14.73 9.08 12.20
C THR A 76 14.83 7.98 11.16
N ARG A 77 15.82 8.07 10.27
CA ARG A 77 16.05 7.07 9.21
C ARG A 77 16.37 5.69 9.80
N GLN A 78 17.17 5.64 10.86
CA GLN A 78 17.54 4.40 11.53
C GLN A 78 16.38 3.78 12.30
N ALA A 79 15.58 4.58 13.02
CA ALA A 79 14.38 4.11 13.69
C ALA A 79 13.39 3.49 12.70
N LEU A 80 13.17 4.11 11.53
CA LEU A 80 12.35 3.56 10.46
C LEU A 80 12.92 2.28 9.86
N ALA A 81 14.24 2.18 9.71
CA ALA A 81 14.88 0.98 9.20
C ALA A 81 14.76 -0.20 10.18
N VAL A 82 14.98 0.05 11.47
CA VAL A 82 14.86 -0.97 12.53
C VAL A 82 13.41 -1.40 12.71
N SER A 83 12.47 -0.45 12.81
CA SER A 83 11.04 -0.77 12.94
C SER A 83 10.53 -1.57 11.74
N ALA A 84 10.88 -1.16 10.52
CA ALA A 84 10.46 -1.86 9.31
C ALA A 84 11.00 -3.30 9.26
N HIS A 85 12.25 -3.51 9.67
CA HIS A 85 12.85 -4.84 9.70
C HIS A 85 12.18 -5.77 10.71
N VAL A 86 11.94 -5.27 11.93
CA VAL A 86 11.24 -6.06 12.94
C VAL A 86 9.81 -6.38 12.50
N MET A 87 9.12 -5.44 11.88
CA MET A 87 7.77 -5.65 11.34
C MET A 87 7.76 -6.64 10.16
N ASP A 88 8.77 -6.62 9.28
CA ASP A 88 8.92 -7.63 8.22
C ASP A 88 9.07 -9.04 8.82
N LEU A 89 9.91 -9.19 9.85
CA LEU A 89 10.05 -10.45 10.59
C LEU A 89 8.75 -10.87 11.28
N ALA A 90 7.96 -9.92 11.79
CA ALA A 90 6.68 -10.18 12.45
C ALA A 90 5.62 -10.78 11.50
N LEU A 91 5.74 -10.60 10.18
CA LEU A 91 4.79 -11.15 9.21
C LEU A 91 4.80 -12.68 9.12
N ALA A 92 5.87 -13.30 9.62
CA ALA A 92 6.02 -14.75 9.74
C ALA A 92 5.28 -15.33 10.97
N ASP A 93 4.86 -14.50 11.92
CA ASP A 93 4.06 -14.96 13.07
C ASP A 93 2.60 -15.19 12.65
N GLU A 94 2.19 -16.46 12.60
CA GLU A 94 0.87 -16.89 12.14
C GLU A 94 -0.26 -16.58 13.15
N ARG A 95 0.05 -16.13 14.36
CA ARG A 95 -0.96 -15.76 15.37
C ARG A 95 -1.67 -14.45 15.04
N HIS A 96 -1.05 -13.61 14.21
CA HIS A 96 -1.65 -12.34 13.80
C HIS A 96 -2.83 -12.55 12.86
N THR A 97 -3.92 -11.83 13.12
CA THR A 97 -5.07 -11.77 12.22
C THR A 97 -4.68 -11.13 10.88
N ASP A 98 -5.44 -11.40 9.82
CA ASP A 98 -5.17 -10.81 8.49
C ASP A 98 -5.11 -9.27 8.52
N THR A 99 -5.99 -8.63 9.29
CA THR A 99 -5.98 -7.18 9.51
C THR A 99 -4.69 -6.72 10.20
N GLU A 100 -4.22 -7.42 11.22
CA GLU A 100 -2.95 -7.09 11.90
C GLU A 100 -1.76 -7.27 10.96
N ARG A 101 -1.74 -8.35 10.18
CA ARG A 101 -0.70 -8.59 9.18
C ARG A 101 -0.68 -7.49 8.11
N LEU A 102 -1.84 -7.02 7.65
CA LEU A 102 -1.94 -5.86 6.76
C LEU A 102 -1.41 -4.57 7.40
N ARG A 103 -1.70 -4.34 8.69
CA ARG A 103 -1.15 -3.19 9.45
C ARG A 103 0.37 -3.26 9.56
N ILE A 104 0.90 -4.42 9.98
CA ILE A 104 2.33 -4.67 10.11
C ILE A 104 3.02 -4.48 8.75
N ALA A 105 2.44 -5.05 7.68
CA ALA A 105 2.97 -4.90 6.32
C ALA A 105 2.99 -3.44 5.85
N PHE A 106 1.90 -2.70 6.07
CA PHE A 106 1.84 -1.29 5.71
C PHE A 106 2.92 -0.48 6.45
N ALA A 107 3.09 -0.70 7.75
CA ALA A 107 4.13 -0.03 8.53
C ALA A 107 5.54 -0.38 8.04
N ALA A 108 5.83 -1.66 7.80
CA ALA A 108 7.10 -2.11 7.26
C ALA A 108 7.42 -1.47 5.91
N GLN A 109 6.46 -1.47 4.98
CA GLN A 109 6.62 -0.84 3.67
C GLN A 109 6.82 0.67 3.76
N ALA A 110 6.04 1.35 4.59
CA ALA A 110 6.16 2.80 4.79
C ALA A 110 7.52 3.15 5.41
N GLY A 111 8.01 2.36 6.36
CA GLY A 111 9.34 2.51 6.96
C GLY A 111 10.45 2.31 5.92
N TYR A 112 10.42 1.21 5.18
CA TYR A 112 11.40 0.93 4.13
C TYR A 112 11.44 2.00 3.03
N ARG A 113 10.29 2.55 2.63
CA ARG A 113 10.21 3.64 1.62
C ARG A 113 10.81 4.94 2.16
N ARG A 114 10.56 5.28 3.42
CA ARG A 114 11.08 6.50 4.05
C ARG A 114 12.57 6.41 4.41
N CYS A 115 13.13 5.20 4.56
CA CYS A 115 14.56 4.98 4.77
C CYS A 115 15.34 4.54 3.51
N GLU A 116 14.71 4.63 2.33
CA GLU A 116 15.32 4.36 1.01
C GLU A 116 15.75 2.89 0.80
N GLN A 117 15.09 1.94 1.47
CA GLN A 117 15.32 0.49 1.36
C GLN A 117 14.25 -0.19 0.48
N GLU A 118 14.08 0.33 -0.72
CA GLU A 118 12.95 0.02 -1.61
C GLU A 118 12.72 -1.46 -1.98
N PRO A 119 13.75 -2.30 -2.22
CA PRO A 119 13.54 -3.71 -2.55
C PRO A 119 12.78 -4.46 -1.46
N ASN A 120 12.95 -4.07 -0.20
CA ASN A 120 12.33 -4.73 0.94
C ASN A 120 10.82 -4.41 1.01
N ALA A 121 10.41 -3.18 0.68
CA ALA A 121 8.99 -2.82 0.62
C ALA A 121 8.20 -3.66 -0.40
N THR A 122 8.83 -4.02 -1.52
CA THR A 122 8.21 -4.94 -2.50
C THR A 122 8.24 -6.39 -2.01
N ALA A 123 9.27 -6.80 -1.25
CA ALA A 123 9.33 -8.16 -0.66
C ALA A 123 8.24 -8.37 0.39
N VAL A 124 8.01 -7.40 1.28
CA VAL A 124 6.90 -7.40 2.25
C VAL A 124 5.56 -7.65 1.57
N TYR A 125 5.27 -6.95 0.47
CA TYR A 125 4.02 -7.13 -0.26
C TYR A 125 3.79 -8.58 -0.71
N ARG A 126 4.85 -9.27 -1.16
CA ARG A 126 4.72 -10.65 -1.65
C ARG A 126 4.27 -11.62 -0.56
N GLN A 127 4.56 -11.33 0.71
CA GLN A 127 4.17 -12.14 1.86
C GLN A 127 2.68 -11.99 2.21
N VAL A 128 2.12 -10.80 1.97
CA VAL A 128 0.71 -10.47 2.31
C VAL A 128 -0.19 -10.31 1.09
N LYS A 129 0.29 -10.60 -0.12
CA LYS A 129 -0.45 -10.40 -1.37
C LYS A 129 -1.79 -11.14 -1.40
N ASN A 130 -1.86 -12.30 -0.75
CA ASN A 130 -3.07 -13.11 -0.62
C ASN A 130 -4.13 -12.50 0.33
N LEU A 131 -3.75 -11.51 1.14
CA LEU A 131 -4.65 -10.81 2.07
C LEU A 131 -5.37 -9.62 1.42
N VAL A 132 -4.94 -9.21 0.22
CA VAL A 132 -5.58 -8.10 -0.50
C VAL A 132 -6.82 -8.61 -1.20
N ASP A 133 -7.98 -8.06 -0.84
CA ASP A 133 -9.26 -8.46 -1.38
C ASP A 133 -9.75 -7.47 -2.42
N PHE A 134 -9.81 -7.92 -3.67
CA PHE A 134 -10.40 -7.18 -4.78
C PHE A 134 -11.50 -7.97 -5.48
N ALA A 135 -11.97 -9.07 -4.87
CA ALA A 135 -12.96 -9.99 -5.44
C ALA A 135 -14.27 -10.00 -4.65
N SER A 136 -14.21 -9.85 -3.32
CA SER A 136 -15.39 -9.79 -2.46
C SER A 136 -16.15 -8.48 -2.62
N SER A 137 -17.38 -8.44 -2.10
CA SER A 137 -18.17 -7.21 -2.04
C SER A 137 -17.56 -6.18 -1.09
N LEU A 138 -17.68 -4.89 -1.42
CA LEU A 138 -17.15 -3.78 -0.62
C LEU A 138 -17.43 -3.87 0.90
N PRO A 139 -18.64 -4.22 1.39
CA PRO A 139 -18.89 -4.30 2.83
C PRO A 139 -18.07 -5.38 3.56
N ALA A 140 -17.60 -6.41 2.85
CA ALA A 140 -16.89 -7.53 3.46
C ALA A 140 -15.45 -7.19 3.89
N HIS A 141 -14.87 -6.13 3.31
CA HIS A 141 -13.48 -5.74 3.54
C HIS A 141 -13.30 -4.22 3.68
N LEU A 142 -14.40 -3.50 3.96
CA LEU A 142 -14.36 -2.04 4.12
C LEU A 142 -13.36 -1.61 5.20
N ASP A 143 -13.31 -2.36 6.31
CA ASP A 143 -12.46 -2.08 7.46
C ASP A 143 -10.95 -2.25 7.18
N THR A 144 -10.60 -2.99 6.12
CA THR A 144 -9.21 -3.25 5.70
C THR A 144 -8.83 -2.54 4.40
N LEU A 145 -9.81 -2.05 3.63
CA LEU A 145 -9.62 -1.50 2.29
C LEU A 145 -8.56 -0.39 2.22
N ALA A 146 -8.51 0.50 3.21
CA ALA A 146 -7.49 1.55 3.23
C ALA A 146 -6.07 0.98 3.42
N LEU A 147 -5.91 -0.05 4.27
CA LEU A 147 -4.64 -0.75 4.46
C LEU A 147 -4.25 -1.49 3.19
N GLU A 148 -5.18 -2.21 2.58
CA GLU A 148 -4.97 -2.91 1.30
C GLU A 148 -4.49 -1.94 0.21
N ALA A 149 -5.17 -0.78 0.07
CA ALA A 149 -4.78 0.24 -0.88
C ALA A 149 -3.38 0.80 -0.61
N GLY A 150 -3.05 1.07 0.65
CA GLY A 150 -1.72 1.50 1.06
C GLY A 150 -0.65 0.44 0.75
N VAL A 151 -0.90 -0.81 1.11
CA VAL A 151 0.03 -1.93 0.94
C VAL A 151 0.33 -2.19 -0.53
N VAL A 152 -0.70 -2.25 -1.36
CA VAL A 152 -0.56 -2.46 -2.81
C VAL A 152 0.14 -1.28 -3.47
N PHE A 153 -0.18 -0.04 -3.06
CA PHE A 153 0.47 1.16 -3.58
C PHE A 153 1.97 1.17 -3.26
N LEU A 154 2.33 0.94 -1.99
CA LEU A 154 3.72 0.95 -1.54
C LEU A 154 4.52 -0.25 -2.05
N ALA A 155 3.89 -1.29 -2.60
CA ALA A 155 4.60 -2.37 -3.27
C ALA A 155 5.23 -1.95 -4.61
N PHE A 156 4.66 -0.93 -5.26
CA PHE A 156 4.92 -0.54 -6.66
C PHE A 156 4.78 -1.70 -7.68
N ASP A 157 3.96 -2.71 -7.37
CA ASP A 157 3.52 -3.72 -8.33
C ASP A 157 2.40 -3.13 -9.20
N ARG A 158 2.76 -2.61 -10.38
CA ARG A 158 1.80 -1.95 -11.29
C ARG A 158 0.65 -2.87 -11.73
N PRO A 159 0.88 -4.13 -12.15
CA PRO A 159 -0.20 -5.06 -12.47
C PRO A 159 -1.23 -5.19 -11.35
N ASP A 160 -0.79 -5.46 -10.13
CA ASP A 160 -1.70 -5.66 -9.00
C ASP A 160 -2.38 -4.36 -8.58
N LEU A 161 -1.64 -3.24 -8.54
CA LEU A 161 -2.19 -1.92 -8.23
C LEU A 161 -3.28 -1.51 -9.21
N ASN A 162 -3.06 -1.69 -10.52
CA ASN A 162 -4.08 -1.36 -11.52
C ASN A 162 -5.31 -2.27 -11.39
N ARG A 163 -5.11 -3.56 -11.09
CA ARG A 163 -6.21 -4.51 -10.91
C ARG A 163 -7.07 -4.14 -9.69
N ALA A 164 -6.42 -3.92 -8.55
CA ALA A 164 -7.08 -3.58 -7.30
C ALA A 164 -7.84 -2.25 -7.43
N LEU A 165 -7.19 -1.20 -7.93
CA LEU A 165 -7.84 0.09 -8.14
C LEU A 165 -9.02 0.01 -9.12
N ALA A 166 -8.92 -0.78 -10.18
CA ALA A 166 -10.03 -0.95 -11.13
C ALA A 166 -11.22 -1.72 -10.53
N ALA A 167 -10.99 -2.59 -9.54
CA ALA A 167 -12.05 -3.27 -8.82
C ALA A 167 -12.72 -2.34 -7.80
N TRP A 168 -11.94 -1.78 -6.88
CA TRP A 168 -12.45 -0.94 -5.79
C TRP A 168 -13.12 0.34 -6.29
N ARG A 169 -12.56 1.00 -7.32
CA ARG A 169 -13.21 2.18 -7.92
C ARG A 169 -14.56 1.84 -8.57
N ARG A 170 -14.72 0.63 -9.12
CA ARG A 170 -16.01 0.17 -9.65
C ARG A 170 -16.99 -0.05 -8.52
N GLN A 171 -16.59 -0.76 -7.46
CA GLN A 171 -17.45 -0.97 -6.29
C GLN A 171 -17.94 0.35 -5.68
N PHE A 172 -17.08 1.37 -5.58
CA PHE A 172 -17.49 2.70 -5.11
C PHE A 172 -18.34 3.48 -6.11
N ALA A 173 -18.24 3.20 -7.41
CA ALA A 173 -19.13 3.77 -8.41
C ALA A 173 -20.51 3.14 -8.31
N ASP A 174 -20.58 1.80 -8.23
CA ASP A 174 -21.82 1.04 -8.04
C ASP A 174 -22.54 1.48 -6.76
N LEU A 175 -21.80 1.69 -5.65
CA LEU A 175 -22.35 2.22 -4.40
C LEU A 175 -22.92 3.63 -4.58
N ARG A 176 -22.24 4.51 -5.32
CA ARG A 176 -22.75 5.86 -5.60
C ARG A 176 -24.02 5.81 -6.43
N GLU A 177 -24.10 4.91 -7.41
CA GLU A 177 -25.33 4.69 -8.18
C GLU A 177 -26.48 4.21 -7.30
N LEU A 178 -26.23 3.31 -6.34
CA LEU A 178 -27.22 2.87 -5.36
C LEU A 178 -27.68 3.99 -4.40
N MET A 179 -26.85 5.01 -4.21
CA MET A 179 -27.14 6.20 -3.40
C MET A 179 -27.66 7.38 -4.23
N ASP A 180 -28.19 7.13 -5.44
CA ASP A 180 -28.71 8.16 -6.34
C ASP A 180 -27.69 9.28 -6.68
N GLY A 181 -26.40 8.95 -6.66
CA GLY A 181 -25.31 9.87 -6.95
C GLY A 181 -24.84 10.70 -5.75
N ASP A 182 -25.38 10.46 -4.55
CA ASP A 182 -24.94 11.16 -3.35
C ASP A 182 -23.44 10.97 -3.08
N PRO A 183 -22.75 12.00 -2.58
CA PRO A 183 -21.34 11.89 -2.27
C PRO A 183 -21.10 10.89 -1.13
N LEU A 184 -20.06 10.06 -1.28
CA LEU A 184 -19.62 9.14 -0.23
C LEU A 184 -18.98 9.87 0.96
N ALA A 185 -18.54 11.12 0.76
CA ALA A 185 -17.97 11.95 1.81
C ALA A 185 -19.01 12.19 2.92
N GLY A 186 -18.60 12.07 4.18
CA GLY A 186 -19.49 12.18 5.34
C GLY A 186 -20.16 10.86 5.73
N THR A 187 -20.05 9.81 4.91
CA THR A 187 -20.56 8.46 5.22
C THR A 187 -19.50 7.60 5.89
N MET A 188 -19.83 6.34 6.20
CA MET A 188 -18.84 5.34 6.66
C MET A 188 -17.88 4.89 5.55
N TYR A 189 -18.23 5.08 4.28
CA TYR A 189 -17.41 4.67 3.13
C TYR A 189 -16.39 5.72 2.70
N GLY A 190 -16.63 6.98 3.08
CA GLY A 190 -15.90 8.12 2.57
C GLY A 190 -14.39 8.10 2.86
N PRO A 191 -13.91 7.74 4.06
CA PRO A 191 -12.47 7.64 4.33
C PRO A 191 -11.74 6.64 3.41
N ALA A 192 -12.24 5.42 3.30
CA ALA A 192 -11.64 4.40 2.45
C ALA A 192 -11.74 4.76 0.96
N ALA A 193 -12.87 5.33 0.51
CA ALA A 193 -13.03 5.83 -0.85
C ALA A 193 -12.04 6.94 -1.20
N ALA A 194 -11.82 7.89 -0.28
CA ALA A 194 -10.86 8.97 -0.45
C ALA A 194 -9.42 8.44 -0.53
N VAL A 195 -9.04 7.45 0.29
CA VAL A 195 -7.73 6.81 0.22
C VAL A 195 -7.53 6.09 -1.12
N VAL A 196 -8.50 5.30 -1.58
CA VAL A 196 -8.42 4.60 -2.87
C VAL A 196 -8.29 5.58 -4.04
N GLU A 197 -9.05 6.67 -4.03
CA GLU A 197 -8.97 7.69 -5.07
C GLU A 197 -7.63 8.44 -5.03
N ALA A 198 -7.15 8.81 -3.84
CA ALA A 198 -5.84 9.43 -3.68
C ALA A 198 -4.71 8.52 -4.19
N VAL A 199 -4.74 7.21 -3.87
CA VAL A 199 -3.77 6.24 -4.38
C VAL A 199 -3.81 6.18 -5.91
N HIS A 200 -4.99 6.23 -6.52
CA HIS A 200 -5.11 6.29 -7.98
C HIS A 200 -4.46 7.55 -8.57
N LEU A 201 -4.74 8.71 -7.98
CA LEU A 201 -4.20 9.99 -8.42
C LEU A 201 -2.68 10.06 -8.24
N LEU A 202 -2.15 9.57 -7.12
CA LEU A 202 -0.70 9.40 -6.91
C LEU A 202 -0.09 8.49 -7.97
N ARG A 203 -0.73 7.36 -8.29
CA ARG A 203 -0.28 6.48 -9.38
C ARG A 203 -0.27 7.20 -10.73
N LEU A 204 -1.26 8.02 -11.04
CA LEU A 204 -1.30 8.83 -12.26
C LEU A 204 -0.16 9.85 -12.28
N PHE A 205 0.03 10.59 -11.18
CA PHE A 205 1.16 11.52 -11.02
C PHE A 205 2.50 10.82 -11.23
N LEU A 206 2.72 9.65 -10.63
CA LEU A 206 3.97 8.90 -10.81
C LEU A 206 4.18 8.40 -12.23
N SER A 207 3.10 8.14 -12.97
CA SER A 207 3.17 7.67 -14.35
C SER A 207 3.39 8.79 -15.35
N PHE A 208 2.78 9.96 -15.12
CA PHE A 208 2.66 11.03 -16.11
C PHE A 208 3.28 12.37 -15.68
N GLY A 209 3.59 12.55 -14.39
CA GLY A 209 4.20 13.75 -13.83
C GLY A 209 3.25 14.94 -13.69
N ASP A 210 1.94 14.71 -13.65
CA ASP A 210 0.90 15.75 -13.58
C ASP A 210 0.73 16.31 -12.15
N PRO A 211 1.17 17.54 -11.87
CA PRO A 211 1.15 18.11 -10.52
C PRO A 211 -0.26 18.34 -9.97
N ASP A 212 -1.27 18.54 -10.84
CA ASP A 212 -2.64 18.74 -10.40
C ASP A 212 -3.17 17.45 -9.74
N ARG A 213 -2.78 16.28 -10.27
CA ARG A 213 -3.09 14.97 -9.68
C ARG A 213 -2.42 14.76 -8.33
N LEU A 214 -1.22 15.31 -8.14
CA LEU A 214 -0.55 15.26 -6.85
C LEU A 214 -1.32 16.11 -5.83
N GLN A 215 -1.73 17.33 -6.21
CA GLN A 215 -2.49 18.22 -5.34
C GLN A 215 -3.86 17.61 -4.98
N ASP A 216 -4.61 17.12 -5.97
CA ASP A 216 -5.90 16.46 -5.75
C ASP A 216 -5.77 15.27 -4.78
N ALA A 217 -4.71 14.48 -4.93
CA ALA A 217 -4.44 13.36 -4.02
C ALA A 217 -4.15 13.85 -2.59
N GLN A 218 -3.36 14.91 -2.44
CA GLN A 218 -3.03 15.49 -1.15
C GLN A 218 -4.27 16.07 -0.46
N ASP A 219 -5.15 16.73 -1.21
CA ASP A 219 -6.39 17.29 -0.69
C ASP A 219 -7.35 16.19 -0.20
N LEU A 220 -7.45 15.08 -0.95
CA LEU A 220 -8.21 13.89 -0.52
C LEU A 220 -7.64 13.28 0.75
N LEU A 221 -6.32 13.06 0.82
CA LEU A 221 -5.67 12.52 2.03
C LEU A 221 -5.87 13.46 3.23
N GLY A 222 -5.72 14.77 3.04
CA GLY A 222 -6.00 15.78 4.05
C GLY A 222 -7.45 15.75 4.53
N SER A 223 -8.41 15.54 3.62
CA SER A 223 -9.82 15.41 4.00
C SER A 223 -10.10 14.23 4.93
N VAL A 224 -9.33 13.14 4.83
CA VAL A 224 -9.40 11.98 5.74
C VAL A 224 -8.86 12.36 7.12
N LEU A 225 -7.75 13.08 7.18
CA LEU A 225 -7.11 13.51 8.43
C LEU A 225 -7.97 14.49 9.23
N ASP A 226 -8.62 15.43 8.54
CA ASP A 226 -9.47 16.46 9.12
C ASP A 226 -10.91 15.98 9.37
N GLY A 227 -11.23 14.73 9.01
CA GLY A 227 -12.57 14.14 9.19
C GLY A 227 -13.63 14.59 8.18
N ARG A 228 -13.29 15.43 7.19
CA ARG A 228 -14.20 15.84 6.11
C ARG A 228 -14.63 14.67 5.21
N ALA A 229 -13.79 13.64 5.09
CA ALA A 229 -14.11 12.44 4.32
C ALA A 229 -15.21 11.58 4.97
N GLY A 230 -15.43 11.64 6.28
CA GLY A 230 -16.43 10.82 6.96
C GLY A 230 -16.05 10.43 8.39
N ARG A 231 -16.84 9.53 8.99
CA ARG A 231 -16.63 9.09 10.39
C ARG A 231 -15.26 8.43 10.56
N SER A 232 -14.74 8.52 11.79
CA SER A 232 -13.38 8.09 12.14
C SER A 232 -13.12 6.63 11.77
N ASP A 233 -12.32 6.42 10.73
CA ASP A 233 -11.68 5.17 10.34
C ASP A 233 -10.19 5.27 10.69
N PRO A 234 -9.74 4.70 11.84
CA PRO A 234 -8.36 4.83 12.28
C PRO A 234 -7.34 4.25 11.27
N PRO A 235 -7.55 3.06 10.67
CA PRO A 235 -6.73 2.59 9.55
C PRO A 235 -6.62 3.59 8.40
N ALA A 236 -7.73 4.15 7.91
CA ALA A 236 -7.68 5.11 6.80
C ALA A 236 -6.95 6.39 7.15
N ARG A 237 -7.16 6.94 8.36
CA ARG A 237 -6.42 8.13 8.84
C ARG A 237 -4.92 7.87 8.92
N TRP A 238 -4.54 6.71 9.44
CA TRP A 238 -3.13 6.34 9.56
C TRP A 238 -2.46 6.15 8.19
N VAL A 239 -3.13 5.45 7.27
CA VAL A 239 -2.65 5.31 5.87
C VAL A 239 -2.55 6.69 5.21
N ALA A 240 -3.58 7.53 5.37
CA ALA A 240 -3.60 8.86 4.78
C ALA A 240 -2.45 9.73 5.27
N ALA A 241 -2.15 9.71 6.58
CA ALA A 241 -1.05 10.44 7.16
C ALA A 241 0.29 10.02 6.56
N HIS A 242 0.53 8.71 6.45
CA HIS A 242 1.76 8.18 5.87
C HIS A 242 1.91 8.54 4.40
N LEU A 243 0.86 8.37 3.58
CA LEU A 243 0.89 8.69 2.16
C LEU A 243 1.06 10.20 1.93
N LEU A 244 0.42 11.03 2.76
CA LEU A 244 0.56 12.48 2.68
C LEU A 244 1.99 12.92 2.97
N GLY A 245 2.57 12.45 4.08
CA GLY A 245 3.96 12.75 4.44
C GLY A 245 4.96 12.29 3.37
N LEU A 246 4.69 11.14 2.76
CA LEU A 246 5.44 10.58 1.64
C LEU A 246 5.34 11.45 0.37
N SER A 247 4.15 11.95 0.05
CA SER A 247 3.89 12.79 -1.14
C SER A 247 4.43 14.22 -1.00
N ALA A 248 4.42 14.79 0.21
CA ALA A 248 4.87 16.15 0.50
C ALA A 248 6.40 16.32 0.35
N GLN A 249 7.17 15.28 0.68
CA GLN A 249 8.62 15.23 0.41
C GLN A 249 8.95 15.34 -1.09
N GLY A 250 7.96 15.13 -1.97
CA GLY A 250 8.08 15.33 -3.41
C GLY A 250 8.05 16.79 -3.88
N ASN A 251 7.61 17.74 -3.05
CA ASN A 251 7.23 19.09 -3.46
C ASN A 251 8.25 20.21 -3.10
N VAL A 252 9.42 19.87 -2.53
CA VAL A 252 10.41 20.85 -2.02
C VAL A 252 11.19 21.59 -3.15
N VAL A 253 10.79 21.50 -4.41
CA VAL A 253 11.60 22.02 -5.54
C VAL A 253 11.18 23.40 -6.07
N ASN A 254 10.15 24.06 -5.52
CA ASN A 254 9.70 25.35 -6.07
C ASN A 254 9.73 26.55 -5.12
N SER A 255 10.42 26.47 -3.98
CA SER A 255 10.55 27.62 -3.08
C SER A 255 11.90 27.66 -2.38
N ARG A 256 12.85 28.35 -3.03
CA ARG A 256 14.11 28.96 -2.52
C ARG A 256 15.34 28.48 -3.28
N GLY A 257 15.95 29.42 -3.99
CA GLY A 257 17.37 29.33 -4.34
C GLY A 257 18.18 29.30 -3.05
N ALA A 258 18.72 28.13 -2.74
CA ALA A 258 19.82 27.95 -1.81
C ALA A 258 20.67 26.83 -2.37
N GLU A 259 21.86 27.19 -2.86
CA GLU A 259 22.92 26.25 -3.19
C GLU A 259 23.30 25.48 -1.92
N GLY A 260 23.19 24.16 -1.99
CA GLY A 260 23.47 23.27 -0.88
C GLY A 260 22.85 21.91 -1.11
N SER A 261 23.42 21.14 -2.06
CA SER A 261 23.23 19.68 -2.23
C SER A 261 21.91 19.10 -1.71
N LEU A 262 20.78 19.53 -2.26
CA LEU A 262 19.46 19.05 -1.87
C LEU A 262 19.12 17.75 -2.61
N GLN A 263 18.78 16.74 -1.81
CA GLN A 263 18.26 15.43 -2.23
C GLN A 263 17.21 15.60 -3.32
N ARG A 264 17.44 14.94 -4.47
CA ARG A 264 16.40 14.81 -5.50
C ARG A 264 15.22 14.04 -4.90
N PRO A 265 13.95 14.41 -5.21
CA PRO A 265 12.80 13.66 -4.70
C PRO A 265 12.91 12.17 -5.03
N CYS A 266 12.93 11.31 -4.00
CA CYS A 266 13.10 9.86 -4.13
C CYS A 266 12.12 9.23 -5.14
N TRP A 267 10.91 9.76 -5.26
CA TRP A 267 9.87 9.33 -6.20
C TRP A 267 10.27 9.37 -7.69
N ARG A 268 11.08 10.36 -8.11
CA ARG A 268 11.47 10.51 -9.52
C ARG A 268 12.53 9.52 -9.99
N ARG A 269 13.29 8.90 -9.08
CA ARG A 269 14.19 7.78 -9.42
C ARG A 269 13.43 6.46 -9.61
N MET A 270 12.25 6.32 -9.00
CA MET A 270 11.48 5.08 -8.96
C MET A 270 10.53 4.89 -10.15
N PHE A 271 10.10 5.97 -10.79
CA PHE A 271 9.35 5.94 -12.05
C PHE A 271 10.12 6.73 -13.12
N PRO A 272 11.05 6.10 -13.87
CA PRO A 272 11.62 6.78 -15.02
C PRO A 272 10.48 7.09 -16.00
N PRO A 273 10.36 8.35 -16.48
CA PRO A 273 9.35 8.67 -17.48
C PRO A 273 9.56 7.73 -18.67
N VAL A 274 8.46 7.15 -19.17
CA VAL A 274 8.50 6.48 -20.47
C VAL A 274 8.94 7.55 -21.46
N ARG A 275 10.18 7.46 -21.96
CA ARG A 275 10.66 8.33 -23.03
C ARG A 275 9.78 8.06 -24.25
N GLY A 276 8.70 8.81 -24.37
CA GLY A 276 7.96 8.90 -25.61
C GLY A 276 8.94 9.33 -26.68
N ARG A 277 9.27 8.43 -27.60
CA ARG A 277 9.88 8.79 -28.87
C ARG A 277 8.84 9.62 -29.63
N MET A 278 8.75 10.91 -29.32
CA MET A 278 8.26 11.89 -30.29
C MET A 278 9.32 11.99 -31.39
N ARG A 279 9.27 11.04 -32.34
CA ARG A 279 9.81 11.30 -33.67
C ARG A 279 8.89 12.34 -34.31
N ARG A 280 9.28 13.61 -34.18
CA ARG A 280 8.91 14.63 -35.16
C ARG A 280 9.54 14.22 -36.49
N THR A 281 8.80 13.51 -37.33
CA THR A 281 9.06 13.47 -38.77
C THR A 281 8.10 14.45 -39.42
N VAL A 282 8.59 15.66 -39.64
CA VAL A 282 8.13 16.52 -40.72
C VAL A 282 8.46 15.78 -42.02
N GLY A 283 7.43 15.47 -42.80
CA GLY A 283 7.59 14.66 -44.01
C GLY A 283 6.31 14.65 -44.83
N VAL A 284 6.04 15.77 -45.49
CA VAL A 284 5.06 15.90 -46.57
C VAL A 284 5.27 14.75 -47.57
N ARG A 285 4.25 13.90 -47.81
CA ARG A 285 4.08 13.18 -49.07
C ARG A 285 2.66 12.61 -49.23
N ARG A 286 1.93 13.31 -50.10
CA ARG A 286 0.84 12.92 -51.01
C ARG A 286 0.28 11.49 -50.92
N SER A 287 -1.03 11.44 -50.67
CA SER A 287 -1.92 10.31 -50.92
C SER A 287 -1.89 9.81 -52.36
N PRO A 288 -2.16 8.51 -52.57
CA PRO A 288 -3.07 8.14 -53.64
C PRO A 288 -4.17 7.15 -53.18
N ARG A 289 -5.38 7.43 -53.68
CA ARG A 289 -6.56 6.57 -53.67
C ARG A 289 -6.27 5.17 -54.21
N ARG A 290 -6.81 4.12 -53.58
CA ARG A 290 -7.33 2.88 -54.23
C ARG A 290 -8.25 2.16 -53.23
N ARG A 291 -9.56 2.23 -53.47
CA ARG A 291 -10.42 1.17 -54.06
C ARG A 291 -10.59 -0.04 -53.13
N GLY A 292 -11.79 -0.13 -52.56
CA GLY A 292 -12.22 -1.22 -51.69
C GLY A 292 -12.45 -2.55 -52.40
N ARG A 293 -12.59 -3.59 -51.57
CA ARG A 293 -13.42 -4.79 -51.79
C ARG A 293 -13.74 -5.42 -50.42
N PRO A 294 -14.84 -6.17 -50.30
CA PRO A 294 -15.64 -6.24 -49.08
C PRO A 294 -15.38 -7.48 -48.23
N LEU A 295 -15.74 -7.35 -46.94
CA LEU A 295 -15.87 -8.41 -45.96
C LEU A 295 -16.80 -9.52 -46.45
N ARG A 296 -16.32 -10.77 -46.45
CA ARG A 296 -17.17 -11.96 -46.50
C ARG A 296 -17.53 -12.38 -45.09
N LEU A 297 -18.83 -12.28 -44.79
CA LEU A 297 -19.50 -12.84 -43.62
C LEU A 297 -19.45 -14.37 -43.68
N ARG A 298 -19.10 -15.00 -42.56
CA ARG A 298 -19.17 -16.45 -42.33
C ARG A 298 -20.48 -16.73 -41.55
N PRO A 299 -21.33 -17.68 -41.96
CA PRO A 299 -22.56 -18.00 -41.22
C PRO A 299 -22.27 -18.84 -39.96
N PRO A 300 -23.11 -18.75 -38.90
CA PRO A 300 -23.00 -19.57 -37.70
C PRO A 300 -23.57 -20.98 -37.91
N GLY A 301 -22.87 -22.00 -37.42
CA GLY A 301 -23.35 -23.39 -37.35
C GLY A 301 -24.24 -23.63 -36.12
N PRO A 302 -25.10 -24.66 -36.12
CA PRO A 302 -26.20 -24.80 -35.18
C PRO A 302 -25.82 -25.47 -33.86
N ALA A 303 -26.34 -24.87 -32.77
CA ALA A 303 -26.85 -25.43 -31.53
C ALA A 303 -26.47 -26.88 -31.13
N ASP A 304 -25.61 -26.99 -30.12
CA ASP A 304 -25.54 -28.18 -29.26
C ASP A 304 -26.57 -28.08 -28.13
N ARG A 305 -27.41 -29.11 -28.07
CA ARG A 305 -28.48 -29.32 -27.08
C ARG A 305 -27.91 -29.64 -25.69
N PRO A 306 -28.58 -29.24 -24.60
CA PRO A 306 -28.22 -29.67 -23.25
C PRO A 306 -28.65 -31.14 -22.98
N PRO A 307 -27.91 -31.88 -22.13
CA PRO A 307 -28.21 -33.27 -21.80
C PRO A 307 -29.42 -33.43 -20.83
N PRO A 308 -30.07 -34.60 -20.80
CA PRO A 308 -31.29 -34.83 -20.04
C PRO A 308 -31.06 -34.96 -18.53
N ARG A 309 -32.04 -34.43 -17.76
CA ARG A 309 -32.13 -34.50 -16.30
C ARG A 309 -32.22 -35.96 -15.81
N ARG A 310 -31.35 -36.34 -14.87
CA ARG A 310 -31.49 -37.59 -14.11
C ARG A 310 -32.66 -37.49 -13.13
N ALA A 311 -33.54 -38.49 -13.19
CA ALA A 311 -34.59 -38.72 -12.21
C ALA A 311 -33.98 -39.14 -10.85
N GLY A 312 -34.42 -38.49 -9.77
CA GLY A 312 -34.12 -38.90 -8.40
C GLY A 312 -35.02 -40.06 -7.95
N PRO A 313 -34.55 -40.95 -7.04
CA PRO A 313 -35.33 -42.08 -6.60
C PRO A 313 -36.39 -41.70 -5.55
N ALA A 314 -37.43 -42.53 -5.54
CA ALA A 314 -38.68 -42.44 -4.81
C ALA A 314 -38.53 -42.38 -3.28
N ARG A 315 -39.41 -41.58 -2.64
CA ARG A 315 -39.69 -41.62 -1.20
C ARG A 315 -40.50 -42.88 -0.88
N GLY A 316 -39.99 -43.70 0.04
CA GLY A 316 -40.76 -44.78 0.69
C GLY A 316 -41.73 -44.25 1.74
N PRO A 317 -42.77 -45.03 2.11
CA PRO A 317 -43.89 -44.57 2.92
C PRO A 317 -43.58 -44.65 4.42
N GLY A 318 -44.27 -43.80 5.17
CA GLY A 318 -44.11 -43.63 6.61
C GLY A 318 -44.57 -44.81 7.49
N SER A 319 -44.29 -44.65 8.78
CA SER A 319 -44.96 -45.35 9.87
C SER A 319 -45.20 -44.35 11.01
N PRO A 320 -46.30 -44.48 11.77
CA PRO A 320 -46.83 -43.43 12.62
C PRO A 320 -46.31 -43.50 14.07
N GLY A 321 -46.24 -42.34 14.70
CA GLY A 321 -46.13 -42.10 16.14
C GLY A 321 -46.75 -40.76 16.45
#